data_AF-A0A2E4H7H3-F1
#
_entry.id   AF-A0A2E4H7H3-F1
#
_cell.length_a   1.000
_cell.length_b   1.000
_cell.length_c   1.000
_cell.angle_alpha   90.00
_cell.angle_beta   90.00
_cell.angle_gamma   90.00
#
_symmetry.space_group_name_H-M   'P 1'
#
loop_
_entity.id
_entity.type
_entity.pdbx_description
1 polymer ?
#
loop_
_entity_poly.entity_id
_entity_poly.type
_entity_poly.pdbx_seq_one_letter_code
_entity_poly.pdbx_strand_id
1 'polypeptide(L)'
;MVDLRIVPQAIAVQPPQPFTFEIRVDPNGQTLTGVQVLLEFNPNSLQVVTIVTGTSSPLGNPLANRFDNSVCTLDIAAGTLGSGTNTQFALAVVNMSGGASGVMTPVVFFAASLRDSAVSIEGDQIQ
;
A
#
# COMPACT_ATOMS: atom_id res chain seq x y z
N MET A 1 -14.78 2.78 -11.15
CA MET A 1 -13.73 3.51 -10.40
C MET A 1 -13.21 2.54 -9.36
N VAL A 2 -11.91 2.34 -9.22
CA VAL A 2 -11.36 1.44 -8.19
C VAL A 2 -11.28 2.20 -6.87
N ASP A 3 -11.69 1.58 -5.76
CA ASP A 3 -11.56 2.18 -4.43
C ASP A 3 -10.44 1.50 -3.62
N LEU A 4 -9.70 2.32 -2.88
CA LEU A 4 -8.67 1.90 -1.94
C LEU A 4 -9.06 2.34 -0.54
N ARG A 5 -8.89 1.45 0.44
CA ARG A 5 -9.24 1.78 1.83
C ARG A 5 -8.30 1.12 2.84
N ILE A 6 -8.08 1.83 3.94
CA ILE A 6 -7.40 1.32 5.13
C ILE A 6 -8.46 0.75 6.08
N VAL A 7 -8.26 -0.47 6.56
CA VAL A 7 -9.19 -1.16 7.45
C VAL A 7 -8.45 -1.71 8.68
N PRO A 8 -8.88 -1.37 9.91
CA PRO A 8 -9.92 -0.39 10.24
C PRO A 8 -9.48 1.06 9.95
N GLN A 9 -10.45 1.97 9.75
CA GLN A 9 -10.18 3.39 9.44
C GLN A 9 -9.63 4.19 10.63
N ALA A 10 -9.79 3.68 11.84
CA ALA A 10 -9.26 4.28 13.07
C ALA A 10 -8.91 3.16 14.05
N ILE A 11 -7.77 3.31 14.72
CA ILE A 11 -7.26 2.35 15.70
C ILE A 11 -6.87 3.16 16.95
N ALA A 12 -7.43 2.78 18.10
CA ALA A 12 -7.00 3.30 19.39
C ALA A 12 -5.90 2.40 19.95
N VAL A 13 -4.70 2.95 20.10
CA VAL A 13 -3.52 2.24 20.65
C VAL A 13 -2.93 3.02 21.81
N GLN A 14 -2.39 2.30 22.78
CA GLN A 14 -1.54 2.89 23.81
C GLN A 14 -0.09 2.85 23.31
N PRO A 15 0.63 3.99 23.25
CA PRO A 15 2.04 3.95 22.89
C PRO A 15 2.85 3.11 23.89
N PRO A 16 3.79 2.25 23.45
CA PRO A 16 4.26 2.02 22.07
C PRO A 16 3.68 0.73 21.43
N GLN A 17 2.48 0.31 21.81
CA GLN A 17 1.91 -0.98 21.45
C GLN A 17 1.74 -1.13 19.92
N PRO A 18 2.18 -2.27 19.32
CA PRO A 18 2.04 -2.47 17.89
C PRO A 18 0.57 -2.66 17.51
N PHE A 19 0.25 -2.30 16.26
CA PHE A 19 -1.07 -2.45 15.68
C PHE A 19 -1.01 -2.75 14.19
N THR A 20 -2.08 -3.34 13.69
CA THR A 20 -2.19 -3.73 12.28
C THR A 20 -3.36 -3.08 11.58
N PHE A 21 -3.19 -2.81 10.30
CA PHE A 21 -4.28 -2.49 9.39
C PHE A 21 -4.07 -3.18 8.04
N GLU A 22 -5.17 -3.36 7.32
CA GLU A 22 -5.18 -3.88 5.96
C GLU A 22 -5.35 -2.74 4.96
N ILE A 23 -4.68 -2.87 3.82
CA ILE A 23 -4.98 -2.10 2.62
C ILE A 23 -5.90 -2.96 1.76
N ARG A 24 -7.15 -2.54 1.58
CA ARG A 24 -8.13 -3.24 0.77
C ARG A 24 -8.39 -2.53 -0.55
N VAL A 25 -8.56 -3.34 -1.58
CA VAL A 25 -8.86 -2.92 -2.95
C VAL A 25 -10.28 -3.36 -3.27
N ASP A 26 -11.09 -2.42 -3.74
CA ASP A 26 -12.39 -2.68 -4.36
C ASP A 26 -12.33 -2.37 -5.86
N PRO A 27 -12.34 -3.40 -6.72
CA PRO A 27 -12.29 -3.17 -8.16
C PRO A 27 -13.56 -2.51 -8.73
N ASN A 28 -14.70 -2.56 -8.02
CA ASN A 28 -16.00 -2.04 -8.48
C ASN A 28 -16.33 -2.45 -9.94
N GLY A 29 -16.17 -3.73 -10.24
CA GLY A 29 -16.46 -4.31 -11.55
C GLY A 29 -15.35 -4.15 -12.60
N GLN A 30 -14.25 -3.48 -12.28
CA GLN A 30 -13.08 -3.43 -13.16
C GLN A 30 -12.21 -4.68 -12.97
N THR A 31 -11.66 -5.22 -14.05
CA THR A 31 -10.67 -6.30 -13.96
C THR A 31 -9.29 -5.70 -13.76
N LEU A 32 -8.68 -5.98 -12.62
CA LEU A 32 -7.34 -5.49 -12.25
C LEU A 32 -6.30 -6.57 -12.50
N THR A 33 -5.23 -6.19 -13.19
CA THR A 33 -4.02 -7.01 -13.36
C THR A 33 -2.85 -6.50 -12.51
N GLY A 34 -2.96 -5.30 -11.93
CA GLY A 34 -1.96 -4.70 -11.08
C GLY A 34 -2.55 -3.62 -10.19
N VAL A 35 -1.99 -3.49 -8.98
CA VAL A 35 -2.29 -2.41 -8.04
C VAL A 35 -1.00 -1.96 -7.40
N GLN A 36 -0.79 -0.65 -7.30
CA GLN A 36 0.27 -0.04 -6.52
C GLN A 36 -0.34 1.00 -5.58
N VAL A 37 0.17 1.01 -4.35
CA VAL A 37 -0.23 1.90 -3.28
C VAL A 37 1.01 2.50 -2.64
N LEU A 38 1.02 3.82 -2.55
CA LEU A 38 1.99 4.58 -1.76
C LEU A 38 1.25 5.21 -0.57
N LEU A 39 1.74 4.98 0.64
CA LEU A 39 1.23 5.59 1.87
C LEU A 39 2.29 6.50 2.49
N GLU A 40 1.80 7.54 3.16
CA GLU A 40 2.60 8.42 4.02
C GLU A 40 2.12 8.36 5.47
N PHE A 41 3.07 8.57 6.39
CA PHE A 41 2.84 8.62 7.83
C PHE A 41 3.82 9.59 8.51
N ASN A 42 3.52 10.06 9.72
CA ASN A 42 4.46 10.89 10.49
C ASN A 42 5.50 10.02 11.22
N PRO A 43 6.80 10.10 10.91
CA PRO A 43 7.83 9.22 11.45
C PRO A 43 8.23 9.57 12.90
N ASN A 44 7.89 10.77 13.36
CA ASN A 44 8.05 11.15 14.76
C ASN A 44 6.99 10.50 15.66
N SER A 45 5.97 9.91 15.06
CA SER A 45 4.83 9.34 15.77
C SER A 45 4.66 7.85 15.47
N LEU A 46 4.82 7.43 14.22
CA LEU A 46 4.59 6.07 13.76
C LEU A 46 5.84 5.49 13.11
N GLN A 47 6.02 4.19 13.25
CA GLN A 47 7.05 3.43 12.56
C GLN A 47 6.42 2.20 11.93
N VAL A 48 6.69 1.97 10.65
CA VAL A 48 6.40 0.69 10.01
C VAL A 48 7.38 -0.33 10.55
N VAL A 49 6.84 -1.47 11.01
CA VAL A 49 7.62 -2.60 11.54
C VAL A 49 7.73 -3.68 10.49
N THR A 50 6.59 -4.10 9.92
CA THR A 50 6.53 -5.10 8.87
C THR A 50 5.39 -4.84 7.90
N ILE A 51 5.54 -5.38 6.70
CA ILE A 51 4.47 -5.47 5.71
C ILE A 51 4.39 -6.92 5.28
N VAL A 52 3.19 -7.48 5.38
CA VAL A 52 2.87 -8.81 4.86
C VAL A 52 1.97 -8.59 3.65
N THR A 53 2.53 -8.68 2.45
CA THR A 53 1.73 -8.71 1.22
C THR A 53 0.81 -9.92 1.26
N GLY A 54 -0.48 -9.71 1.03
CA GLY A 54 -1.50 -10.74 1.24
C GLY A 54 -1.18 -11.96 0.38
N THR A 55 -0.87 -13.10 1.01
CA THR A 55 -0.74 -14.40 0.33
C THR A 55 -2.06 -14.85 -0.31
N SER A 56 -3.15 -14.15 -0.01
CA SER A 56 -4.49 -14.28 -0.61
C SER A 56 -4.79 -13.24 -1.69
N SER A 57 -3.84 -12.36 -2.06
CA SER A 57 -4.04 -11.42 -3.16
C SER A 57 -4.19 -12.21 -4.47
N PRO A 58 -5.30 -12.04 -5.21
CA PRO A 58 -5.50 -12.72 -6.50
C PRO A 58 -4.52 -12.27 -7.58
N LEU A 59 -3.75 -11.20 -7.34
CA LEU A 59 -2.70 -10.76 -8.24
C LEU A 59 -1.43 -11.63 -8.13
N GLY A 60 -1.22 -12.33 -7.02
CA GLY A 60 -0.23 -13.41 -6.89
C GLY A 60 1.26 -13.03 -6.89
N ASN A 61 1.68 -11.94 -7.55
CA ASN A 61 3.09 -11.52 -7.59
C ASN A 61 3.28 -10.18 -6.85
N PRO A 62 4.02 -10.14 -5.74
CA PRO A 62 4.43 -8.87 -5.14
C PRO A 62 5.46 -8.19 -6.06
N LEU A 63 5.19 -6.93 -6.41
CA LEU A 63 6.04 -6.08 -7.26
C LEU A 63 6.77 -5.00 -6.43
N ALA A 64 6.19 -4.59 -5.31
CA ALA A 64 6.83 -3.73 -4.32
C ALA A 64 6.37 -4.11 -2.91
N ASN A 65 7.31 -4.13 -1.98
CA ASN A 65 7.05 -4.34 -0.56
C ASN A 65 8.14 -3.67 0.28
N ARG A 66 8.17 -2.33 0.27
CA ARG A 66 9.25 -1.56 0.90
C ARG A 66 8.71 -0.38 1.69
N PHE A 67 9.40 -0.07 2.78
CA PHE A 67 9.12 1.11 3.59
C PHE A 67 10.43 1.76 4.02
N ASP A 68 10.37 3.07 4.25
CA ASP A 68 11.47 3.84 4.83
C ASP A 68 10.89 4.80 5.88
N ASN A 69 11.17 4.49 7.15
CA ASN A 69 10.75 5.29 8.29
C ASN A 69 11.46 6.65 8.38
N SER A 70 12.59 6.84 7.69
CA SER A 70 13.32 8.12 7.69
C SER A 70 12.71 9.14 6.72
N VAL A 71 12.13 8.68 5.61
CA VAL A 71 11.48 9.52 4.60
C VAL A 71 9.97 9.33 4.52
N CYS A 72 9.37 8.66 5.51
CA CYS A 72 7.91 8.59 5.69
C CYS A 72 7.15 7.80 4.60
N THR A 73 7.79 6.85 3.92
CA THR A 73 7.19 6.19 2.75
C THR A 73 6.93 4.70 2.96
N LEU A 74 5.85 4.24 2.34
CA LEU A 74 5.46 2.85 2.27
C LEU A 74 4.94 2.55 0.85
N ASP A 75 5.66 1.75 0.07
CA ASP A 75 5.32 1.36 -1.30
C ASP A 75 5.01 -0.14 -1.40
N ILE A 76 3.78 -0.42 -1.79
CA ILE A 76 3.22 -1.77 -1.89
C ILE A 76 2.62 -1.92 -3.28
N ALA A 77 3.08 -2.91 -4.03
CA ALA A 77 2.52 -3.22 -5.34
C ALA A 77 2.39 -4.72 -5.54
N ALA A 78 1.36 -5.14 -6.26
CA ALA A 78 1.18 -6.51 -6.70
C ALA A 78 0.60 -6.53 -8.12
N GLY A 79 0.89 -7.58 -8.88
CA GLY A 79 0.34 -7.76 -10.23
C GLY A 79 0.39 -9.20 -10.71
N THR A 80 -0.41 -9.51 -11.72
CA THR A 80 -0.50 -10.84 -12.34
C THR A 80 -0.22 -10.74 -13.84
N LEU A 81 0.46 -11.77 -14.37
CA LEU A 81 0.58 -12.02 -15.81
C LEU A 81 -0.55 -12.92 -16.34
N GLY A 82 -1.38 -13.46 -15.45
CA GLY A 82 -2.53 -14.30 -15.77
C GLY A 82 -3.82 -13.50 -15.89
N SER A 83 -4.96 -14.16 -15.68
CA SER A 83 -6.24 -13.46 -15.62
C SER A 83 -6.26 -12.52 -14.41
N GLY A 84 -6.63 -11.27 -14.64
CA GLY A 84 -6.88 -10.30 -13.58
C GLY A 84 -8.05 -10.67 -12.68
N THR A 85 -8.35 -9.83 -11.71
CA THR A 85 -9.45 -10.01 -10.75
C THR A 85 -10.40 -8.82 -10.73
N ASN A 86 -11.69 -9.08 -10.50
CA ASN A 86 -12.68 -8.05 -10.22
C ASN A 86 -13.30 -8.20 -8.82
N THR A 87 -12.78 -9.13 -8.03
CA THR A 87 -13.23 -9.39 -6.65
C THR A 87 -12.45 -8.51 -5.69
N GLN A 88 -13.09 -8.05 -4.62
CA GLN A 88 -12.40 -7.34 -3.55
C GLN A 88 -11.33 -8.21 -2.89
N PHE A 89 -10.18 -7.64 -2.56
CA PHE A 89 -9.09 -8.35 -1.87
C PHE A 89 -8.29 -7.45 -0.92
N ALA A 90 -7.54 -8.07 -0.01
CA ALA A 90 -6.52 -7.41 0.79
C ALA A 90 -5.20 -7.42 0.01
N LEU A 91 -4.66 -6.24 -0.27
CA LEU A 91 -3.36 -6.10 -0.94
C LEU A 91 -2.22 -6.43 0.03
N ALA A 92 -2.29 -5.91 1.24
CA ALA A 92 -1.29 -6.10 2.28
C ALA A 92 -1.87 -5.88 3.68
N VAL A 93 -1.23 -6.50 4.66
CA VAL A 93 -1.35 -6.21 6.09
C VAL A 93 -0.10 -5.46 6.50
N VAL A 94 -0.28 -4.29 7.11
CA VAL A 94 0.81 -3.45 7.61
C VAL A 94 0.80 -3.51 9.12
N ASN A 95 1.96 -3.79 9.71
CA ASN A 95 2.18 -3.70 11.15
C ASN A 95 2.99 -2.43 11.44
N MET A 96 2.44 -1.58 12.29
CA MET A 96 3.07 -0.35 12.76
C MET A 96 3.23 -0.38 14.28
N SER A 97 4.16 0.42 14.77
CA SER A 97 4.32 0.72 16.19
C SER A 97 4.41 2.24 16.39
N GLY A 98 4.26 2.65 17.65
CA GLY A 98 4.30 4.06 18.02
C GLY A 98 2.92 4.68 18.24
N GLY A 99 2.91 6.00 18.31
CA GLY A 99 1.79 6.86 18.67
C GLY A 99 2.21 7.84 19.76
N ALA A 100 1.61 9.03 19.79
CA ALA A 100 1.65 9.90 20.95
C ALA A 100 0.30 9.80 21.67
N SER A 101 0.34 9.61 23.00
CA SER A 101 -0.89 9.43 23.78
C SER A 101 -1.78 10.66 23.63
N GLY A 102 -3.05 10.45 23.28
CA GLY A 102 -4.01 11.53 23.06
C GLY A 102 -3.88 12.29 21.74
N VAL A 103 -3.03 11.84 20.80
CA VAL A 103 -2.84 12.49 19.50
C VAL A 103 -3.32 11.59 18.36
N MET A 104 -4.25 12.10 17.53
CA MET A 104 -4.63 11.43 16.29
C MET A 104 -3.51 11.59 15.26
N THR A 105 -2.89 10.48 14.84
CA THR A 105 -1.85 10.48 13.82
C THR A 105 -2.37 9.81 12.55
N PRO A 106 -2.51 10.54 11.42
CA PRO A 106 -3.06 9.96 10.21
C PRO A 106 -2.04 9.11 9.45
N VAL A 107 -2.56 8.07 8.79
CA VAL A 107 -1.89 7.36 7.69
C VAL A 107 -2.75 7.62 6.45
N VAL A 108 -2.15 8.12 5.36
CA VAL A 108 -2.90 8.58 4.18
C VAL A 108 -2.33 8.01 2.90
N PHE A 109 -3.21 7.81 1.91
CA PHE A 109 -2.78 7.51 0.55
C PHE A 109 -2.06 8.73 -0.03
N PHE A 110 -0.86 8.50 -0.54
CA PHE A 110 -0.11 9.53 -1.21
C PHE A 110 -0.83 9.91 -2.50
N ALA A 111 -1.24 11.17 -2.58
CA ALA A 111 -1.89 11.75 -3.75
C ALA A 111 -0.93 12.70 -4.48
N ALA A 112 0.28 12.25 -4.81
CA ALA A 112 0.98 12.89 -5.92
C ALA A 112 0.41 12.29 -7.21
N SER A 113 0.08 13.17 -8.16
CA SER A 113 -0.20 12.80 -9.55
C SER A 113 0.76 11.69 -9.97
N LEU A 114 0.19 10.60 -10.50
CA LEU A 114 0.86 9.40 -11.02
C LEU A 114 2.37 9.64 -11.20
N ARG A 115 3.21 8.87 -10.49
CA ARG A 115 4.62 8.78 -10.88
C ARG A 115 4.67 8.21 -12.31
N ASP A 116 4.64 9.09 -13.31
CA ASP A 116 4.97 8.85 -14.71
C ASP A 116 6.47 8.52 -14.81
N SER A 117 7.01 7.69 -15.71
CA SER A 117 6.54 6.65 -16.67
C SER A 117 7.80 5.83 -17.07
N ALA A 118 7.67 4.67 -17.72
CA ALA A 118 8.49 4.25 -18.88
C ALA A 118 8.19 2.81 -19.35
N VAL A 119 8.22 2.59 -20.67
CA VAL A 119 8.32 1.28 -21.34
C VAL A 119 9.71 1.20 -21.97
N SER A 120 10.45 0.13 -21.72
CA SER A 120 11.64 -0.22 -22.49
C SER A 120 11.27 -1.32 -23.49
N ILE A 121 11.51 -1.08 -24.77
CA ILE A 121 11.44 -2.09 -25.82
C ILE A 121 12.85 -2.17 -26.42
N GLU A 122 13.38 -3.37 -26.60
CA GLU A 122 14.66 -3.55 -27.30
C GLU A 122 14.56 -2.95 -28.71
N GLY A 123 15.42 -1.98 -29.02
CA GLY A 123 15.69 -1.53 -30.39
C GLY A 123 15.25 -0.12 -30.79
N ASP A 124 14.73 0.73 -29.91
CA ASP A 124 14.39 2.12 -30.30
C ASP A 124 15.55 3.10 -30.03
N GLN A 125 16.01 3.75 -31.09
CA GLN A 125 17.09 4.75 -31.06
C GLN A 125 16.48 6.10 -30.68
N ILE A 126 16.91 6.63 -29.54
CA ILE A 126 16.60 8.00 -29.12
C ILE A 126 17.05 9.02 -30.16
N GLN A 127 16.15 9.92 -30.56
CA GLN A 127 16.48 11.25 -31.06
C GLN A 127 15.78 12.29 -30.20
#